data_AF-A0A2V2MXW0-F1
#
_entry.id   AF-A0A2V2MXW0-F1
#
_cell.length_a   1.000
_cell.length_b   1.000
_cell.length_c   1.000
_cell.angle_alpha   90.00
_cell.angle_beta   90.00
_cell.angle_gamma   90.00
#
_symmetry.space_group_name_H-M   'P 1'
#
loop_
_entity.id
_entity.type
_entity.pdbx_description
1 polymer ?
#
loop_
_entity_poly.entity_id
_entity_poly.type
_entity_poly.pdbx_seq_one_letter_code
_entity_poly.pdbx_strand_id
1 'polypeptide(L)'
;MSDIFPWRRPVKVPVPTTVKTQLIRHFSTGLLYPINEEIMEYRRKSGLSPIPPTAHGYPEAVQDIQTLIKAMKVDKKIGLDLDTMEYQY
;
A
#
# COMPACT_ATOMS: atom_id res chain seq x y z
N MET A 1 -23.43 2.54 22.86
CA MET A 1 -24.46 2.94 21.87
C MET A 1 -25.12 1.65 21.43
N SER A 2 -26.39 1.46 21.78
CA SER A 2 -27.20 0.28 21.45
C SER A 2 -27.26 0.06 19.94
N ASP A 3 -27.07 -1.16 19.48
CA ASP A 3 -27.13 -1.55 18.06
C ASP A 3 -28.49 -1.19 17.46
N ILE A 4 -28.54 -0.06 16.77
CA ILE A 4 -29.75 0.43 16.07
C ILE A 4 -30.18 -0.55 14.97
N PHE A 5 -29.31 -1.48 14.56
CA PHE A 5 -29.57 -2.46 13.50
C PHE A 5 -28.98 -3.85 13.82
N PRO A 6 -29.65 -4.69 14.64
CA PRO A 6 -29.13 -5.98 15.10
C PRO A 6 -28.84 -6.99 13.97
N TRP A 7 -29.45 -6.79 12.80
CA TRP A 7 -29.26 -7.63 11.61
C TRP A 7 -28.20 -7.11 10.63
N ARG A 8 -27.72 -5.87 10.79
CA ARG A 8 -26.62 -5.33 9.98
C ARG A 8 -25.30 -5.84 10.54
N ARG A 9 -24.92 -7.04 10.14
CA ARG A 9 -23.54 -7.51 10.35
C ARG A 9 -22.64 -6.79 9.34
N PRO A 10 -21.53 -6.16 9.75
CA PRO A 10 -20.54 -5.70 8.81
C PRO A 10 -19.98 -6.93 8.09
N VAL A 11 -20.41 -7.14 6.85
CA VAL A 11 -19.79 -8.13 5.98
C VAL A 11 -18.41 -7.59 5.66
N LYS A 12 -17.36 -8.26 6.15
CA LYS A 12 -15.99 -7.97 5.74
C LYS A 12 -15.87 -8.37 4.27
N VAL A 13 -16.02 -7.40 3.38
CA VAL A 13 -15.74 -7.60 1.96
C VAL A 13 -14.22 -7.72 1.84
N PRO A 14 -13.68 -8.83 1.32
CA PRO A 14 -12.24 -8.97 1.13
C PRO A 14 -11.76 -7.92 0.15
N VAL A 15 -10.51 -7.46 0.32
CA VAL A 15 -9.89 -6.55 -0.65
C VAL A 15 -9.87 -7.22 -2.03
N PRO A 16 -10.33 -6.54 -3.10
CA PRO A 16 -10.27 -7.08 -4.44
C PRO A 16 -8.86 -7.53 -4.81
N THR A 17 -8.73 -8.68 -5.48
CA THR A 17 -7.43 -9.25 -5.88
C THR A 17 -6.59 -8.27 -6.71
N THR A 18 -7.25 -7.45 -7.54
CA THR A 18 -6.62 -6.39 -8.34
C THR A 18 -5.97 -5.28 -7.51
N VAL A 19 -6.45 -5.06 -6.29
CA VAL A 19 -5.95 -4.05 -5.35
C VAL A 19 -4.89 -4.63 -4.42
N LYS A 20 -4.98 -5.94 -4.10
CA LYS A 20 -4.06 -6.63 -3.18
C LYS A 20 -2.59 -6.38 -3.52
N THR A 21 -2.22 -6.57 -4.79
CA THR A 21 -0.84 -6.36 -5.29
C THR A 21 -0.40 -4.90 -5.24
N GLN A 22 -1.32 -3.95 -5.47
CA GLN A 22 -1.00 -2.52 -5.45
C GLN A 22 -0.71 -2.05 -4.03
N LEU A 23 -1.47 -2.54 -3.04
CA LEU A 23 -1.24 -2.23 -1.63
C LEU A 23 0.09 -2.81 -1.13
N ILE A 24 0.41 -4.06 -1.51
CA ILE A 24 1.73 -4.65 -1.20
C ILE A 24 2.83 -3.76 -1.75
N ARG A 25 2.72 -3.30 -3.00
CA ARG A 25 3.73 -2.42 -3.61
C ARG A 25 3.82 -1.07 -2.90
N HIS A 26 2.68 -0.49 -2.54
CA HIS A 26 2.64 0.79 -1.85
C HIS A 26 3.29 0.71 -0.47
N PHE A 27 3.04 -0.36 0.30
CA PHE A 27 3.63 -0.53 1.63
C PHE A 27 5.08 -1.03 1.61
N SER A 28 5.55 -1.60 0.49
CA SER A 28 6.95 -2.05 0.35
C SER A 28 7.87 -1.02 -0.29
N THR A 29 7.37 -0.24 -1.25
CA THR A 29 8.20 0.69 -2.07
C THR A 29 7.60 2.09 -2.17
N GLY A 30 6.51 2.38 -1.46
CA GLY A 30 5.90 3.70 -1.44
C GLY A 30 5.04 4.04 -2.66
N LEU A 31 4.91 3.15 -3.64
CA LEU A 31 4.19 3.41 -4.89
C LEU A 31 3.15 2.33 -5.22
N LEU A 32 1.99 2.73 -5.73
CA LEU A 32 1.00 1.79 -6.27
C LEU A 32 1.48 1.18 -7.60
N TYR A 33 2.14 2.01 -8.42
CA TYR A 33 2.72 1.62 -9.71
C TYR A 33 4.25 1.64 -9.62
N PRO A 34 4.95 0.61 -10.10
CA PRO A 34 6.39 0.51 -9.93
C PRO A 34 7.09 1.45 -10.90
N ILE A 35 8.30 1.88 -10.53
CA ILE A 35 9.24 2.48 -11.48
C ILE A 35 10.04 1.34 -12.10
N ASN A 36 9.76 1.03 -13.36
CA ASN A 36 10.49 0.03 -14.15
C ASN A 36 11.56 0.70 -15.04
N GLU A 37 12.40 -0.10 -15.70
CA GLU A 37 13.49 0.42 -16.55
C GLU A 37 12.96 1.30 -17.69
N GLU A 38 11.80 0.96 -18.26
CA GLU A 38 11.18 1.75 -19.31
C GLU A 38 10.83 3.17 -18.82
N ILE A 39 10.20 3.29 -17.65
CA ILE A 39 9.88 4.59 -17.03
C ILE A 39 11.17 5.35 -16.70
N MET A 40 12.18 4.67 -16.15
CA MET A 40 13.47 5.31 -15.84
C MET A 40 14.13 5.86 -17.10
N GLU A 41 14.06 5.13 -18.21
CA GLU A 41 14.62 5.57 -19.48
C GLU A 41 13.88 6.78 -20.07
N TYR A 42 12.55 6.79 -20.02
CA TYR A 42 11.78 7.98 -20.43
C TYR A 42 12.11 9.20 -19.57
N ARG A 43 12.35 9.01 -18.27
CA ARG A 43 12.76 10.10 -17.37
C ARG A 43 14.14 10.63 -17.74
N ARG A 44 15.13 9.76 -17.99
CA ARG A 44 16.47 10.15 -18.48
C ARG A 44 16.38 10.96 -19.78
N LYS A 45 15.63 10.47 -20.77
CA LYS A 45 15.40 11.15 -22.05
C LYS A 45 14.73 12.51 -21.90
N SER A 46 13.93 12.68 -20.83
CA SER A 46 13.27 13.94 -20.49
C SER A 46 14.13 14.87 -19.62
N GLY A 47 15.39 14.51 -19.34
CA GLY A 47 16.27 15.29 -18.47
C GLY A 47 15.92 15.22 -16.97
N LEU A 48 15.12 14.24 -16.58
CA LEU A 48 14.69 14.03 -15.19
C LEU A 48 15.54 12.94 -14.52
N SER A 49 15.65 13.00 -13.19
CA SER A 49 16.22 11.90 -12.39
C SER A 49 15.46 10.59 -12.69
N PRO A 50 16.16 9.46 -12.96
CA PRO A 50 15.54 8.17 -13.24
C PRO A 50 14.56 7.75 -12.14
N ILE A 51 14.97 7.93 -10.89
CA ILE A 51 14.13 7.73 -9.71
C ILE A 51 13.48 9.08 -9.35
N PRO A 52 12.14 9.18 -9.35
CA PRO A 52 11.47 10.40 -8.93
C PRO A 52 11.60 10.62 -7.41
N PRO A 53 11.59 11.88 -6.94
CA PRO A 53 11.61 12.21 -5.51
C PRO A 53 10.25 11.90 -4.87
N THR A 54 9.97 10.61 -4.72
CA THR A 54 8.76 10.01 -4.13
C THR A 54 9.18 9.05 -3.04
N ALA A 55 8.26 8.48 -2.27
CA ALA A 55 8.57 7.49 -1.23
C ALA A 55 9.43 6.31 -1.72
N HIS A 56 9.42 5.99 -3.02
CA HIS A 56 10.35 5.02 -3.61
C HIS A 56 11.83 5.39 -3.47
N GLY A 57 12.16 6.69 -3.51
CA GLY A 57 13.50 7.22 -3.31
C GLY A 57 13.84 7.55 -1.85
N TYR A 58 12.87 7.45 -0.94
CA TYR A 58 13.00 7.84 0.49
C TYR A 58 12.50 6.69 1.39
N PRO A 59 13.36 5.72 1.74
CA PRO A 59 12.97 4.54 2.54
C PRO A 59 12.30 4.89 3.88
N GLU A 60 12.71 6.00 4.50
CA GLU A 60 12.11 6.53 5.73
C GLU A 60 10.63 6.88 5.55
N ALA A 61 10.24 7.40 4.40
CA ALA A 61 8.84 7.71 4.11
C ALA A 61 7.98 6.43 4.00
N VAL A 62 8.57 5.32 3.52
CA VAL A 62 7.89 4.01 3.51
C VAL A 62 7.70 3.50 4.94
N GLN A 63 8.68 3.68 5.81
CA GLN A 63 8.58 3.31 7.23
C GLN A 63 7.51 4.13 7.96
N ASP A 64 7.40 5.42 7.67
CA ASP A 64 6.35 6.28 8.21
C ASP A 64 4.96 5.81 7.76
N ILE A 65 4.80 5.45 6.48
CA ILE A 65 3.54 4.87 5.97
C ILE A 65 3.19 3.60 6.74
N GLN A 66 4.13 2.66 6.88
CA GLN A 66 3.90 1.41 7.62
C GLN A 66 3.51 1.67 9.08
N THR A 67 4.18 2.63 9.73
CA THR A 67 3.90 3.04 11.11
C THR A 67 2.48 3.56 11.26
N LEU A 68 2.04 4.45 10.37
CA LEU A 68 0.68 4.98 10.37
C LEU A 68 -0.37 3.90 10.12
N ILE A 69 -0.14 2.99 9.17
CA ILE A 69 -1.07 1.90 8.83
C ILE A 69 -1.23 0.93 10.00
N LYS A 70 -0.14 0.58 10.69
CA LYS A 70 -0.17 -0.23 11.92
C LYS A 70 -0.92 0.50 13.05
N ALA A 71 -0.64 1.78 13.26
CA ALA A 71 -1.29 2.59 14.29
C ALA A 71 -2.82 2.71 14.07
N MET A 72 -3.25 2.86 12.82
CA MET A 72 -4.66 2.92 12.41
C MET A 72 -5.34 1.54 12.34
N LYS A 73 -4.58 0.45 12.52
CA LYS A 73 -5.03 -0.95 12.39
C LYS A 73 -5.63 -1.26 11.02
N VAL A 74 -5.14 -0.59 9.97
CA VAL A 74 -5.63 -0.78 8.60
C VAL A 74 -5.16 -2.13 8.06
N ASP A 75 -3.90 -2.48 8.30
CA ASP A 75 -3.31 -3.82 8.09
C ASP A 75 -4.23 -4.96 8.56
N LYS A 76 -4.71 -4.87 9.81
CA LYS A 76 -5.63 -5.86 10.41
C LYS A 76 -7.01 -5.86 9.79
N LYS A 77 -7.49 -4.70 9.33
CA LYS A 77 -8.80 -4.58 8.65
C LYS A 77 -8.77 -5.19 7.26
N ILE A 78 -7.65 -5.05 6.55
CA ILE A 78 -7.46 -5.60 5.19
C ILE A 78 -6.88 -7.02 5.18
N GLY A 79 -6.44 -7.52 6.33
CA GLY A 79 -5.88 -8.87 6.47
C GLY A 79 -4.48 -9.01 5.86
N LEU A 80 -3.68 -7.95 5.89
CA LEU A 80 -2.31 -7.93 5.38
C LEU A 80 -1.32 -7.90 6.54
N ASP A 81 -0.40 -8.86 6.57
CA ASP A 81 0.78 -8.80 7.43
C ASP A 81 1.81 -7.85 6.78
N LEU A 82 2.13 -6.74 7.45
CA LEU A 82 3.07 -5.75 6.92
C LEU A 82 4.54 -6.14 7.07
N ASP A 83 4.87 -7.14 7.90
CA ASP A 83 6.24 -7.59 8.08
C ASP A 83 6.61 -8.61 6.99
N THR A 84 5.66 -9.46 6.58
CA THR A 84 5.85 -10.44 5.49
C THR A 84 5.30 -9.99 4.15
N MET A 85 4.43 -8.97 4.11
CA MET A 85 3.67 -8.53 2.94
C MET A 85 2.73 -9.62 2.37
N GLU A 86 2.24 -10.51 3.23
CA GLU A 86 1.33 -11.60 2.85
C GLU A 86 -0.09 -11.37 3.38
N TYR A 87 -1.10 -11.66 2.55
CA TYR A 87 -2.49 -11.63 2.98
C TYR A 87 -2.83 -12.92 3.73
N GLN A 88 -3.41 -12.81 4.92
CA GLN A 88 -3.75 -13.97 5.75
C GLN A 88 -5.12 -14.60 5.45
N TYR A 89 -5.83 -14.14 4.40
CA TYR A 89 -7.16 -14.60 4.00
C TYR A 89 -7.45 -14.44 2.48
#